data_AF-A0A925BW18-F1
#
_entry.id   AF-A0A925BW18-F1
#
_cell.length_a   1.000
_cell.length_b   1.000
_cell.length_c   1.000
_cell.angle_alpha   90.00
_cell.angle_beta   90.00
_cell.angle_gamma   90.00
#
_symmetry.space_group_name_H-M   'P 1'
#
loop_
_entity.id
_entity.type
_entity.pdbx_description
1 polymer ?
#
loop_
_entity_poly.entity_id
_entity_poly.type
_entity_poly.pdbx_seq_one_letter_code
_entity_poly.pdbx_strand_id
1 'polypeptide(L)'
;MEEQTNMQLDQIRRQIELLALQAQEIQKRKELSLMIYNAKLSFKPNIGQTYYLYEKHDDSCMLSLVSPKEWGGAGPFKQFVATVQLLADHTWKEL
;
A
#
# COMPACT_ATOMS: atom_id res chain seq x y z
N MET A 1 -3.14 18.63 41.86
CA MET A 1 -2.27 17.47 41.60
C MET A 1 -3.00 16.42 40.77
N GLU A 2 -4.20 15.98 41.14
CA GLU A 2 -4.99 15.01 40.33
C GLU A 2 -5.29 15.49 38.90
N GLU A 3 -5.61 16.76 38.67
CA GLU A 3 -5.81 17.30 37.31
C GLU A 3 -4.56 17.20 36.44
N GLN A 4 -3.36 17.48 36.99
CA GLN A 4 -2.10 17.35 36.25
C GLN A 4 -1.80 15.90 35.90
N THR A 5 -2.07 14.96 36.82
CA THR A 5 -1.90 13.53 36.57
C THR A 5 -2.86 13.04 35.48
N ASN A 6 -4.13 13.47 35.50
CA ASN A 6 -5.11 13.13 34.46
C ASN A 6 -4.71 13.69 33.08
N MET A 7 -4.20 14.92 33.02
CA MET A 7 -3.70 15.50 31.77
C MET A 7 -2.53 14.71 31.19
N GLN A 8 -1.57 14.27 32.02
CA GLN A 8 -0.44 13.45 31.58
C GLN A 8 -0.88 12.06 31.11
N LEU A 9 -1.84 11.44 31.81
CA LEU A 9 -2.41 10.16 31.38
C LEU A 9 -3.14 10.27 30.04
N ASP A 10 -3.88 11.35 29.80
CA ASP A 10 -4.53 11.61 28.51
C ASP A 10 -3.51 11.80 27.38
N GLN A 11 -2.42 12.52 27.64
CA GLN A 11 -1.32 12.68 26.68
C GLN A 11 -0.66 11.33 26.31
N ILE A 12 -0.36 10.50 27.30
CA ILE A 12 0.20 9.16 27.08
C ILE A 12 -0.76 8.30 26.26
N ARG A 13 -2.05 8.34 26.58
CA ARG A 13 -3.08 7.61 25.82
C ARG A 13 -3.08 8.03 24.35
N ARG A 14 -3.08 9.33 24.05
CA ARG A 14 -3.05 9.82 22.66
C ARG A 14 -1.78 9.39 21.92
N GLN A 15 -0.63 9.35 22.60
CA GLN A 15 0.61 8.86 22.02
C GLN A 15 0.54 7.37 21.69
N ILE A 16 -0.06 6.56 22.57
CA ILE A 16 -0.27 5.13 22.32
C ILE A 16 -1.21 4.93 21.14
N GLU A 17 -2.31 5.69 21.07
CA GLU A 17 -3.25 5.64 19.94
C GLU A 17 -2.54 6.00 18.62
N LEU A 18 -1.69 7.03 18.62
CA LEU A 18 -0.88 7.39 17.46
C LEU A 18 0.09 6.27 17.05
N LEU A 19 0.81 5.68 18.00
CA LEU A 19 1.73 4.57 17.74
C LEU A 19 1.00 3.34 17.19
N ALA A 20 -0.20 3.05 17.68
CA ALA A 20 -1.03 1.97 17.17
C ALA A 20 -1.43 2.20 15.71
N LEU A 21 -1.83 3.43 15.35
CA LEU A 21 -2.15 3.80 13.96
C LEU A 21 -0.91 3.65 13.05
N GLN A 22 0.24 4.15 13.50
CA GLN A 22 1.50 4.02 12.75
C GLN A 22 1.89 2.56 12.53
N ALA A 23 1.73 1.70 13.54
CA ALA A 23 2.00 0.28 13.42
C ALA A 23 1.06 -0.40 12.40
N GLN A 24 -0.23 -0.03 12.38
CA GLN A 24 -1.19 -0.53 11.39
C GLN A 24 -0.82 -0.10 9.97
N GLU A 25 -0.38 1.14 9.76
CA GLU A 25 0.08 1.59 8.45
C GLU A 25 1.31 0.81 7.96
N ILE A 26 2.28 0.58 8.84
CA ILE A 26 3.48 -0.22 8.53
C ILE A 26 3.08 -1.65 8.14
N GLN A 27 2.15 -2.25 8.90
CA GLN A 27 1.65 -3.59 8.63
C GLN A 27 0.96 -3.68 7.27
N LYS A 28 0.08 -2.72 6.94
CA LYS A 28 -0.56 -2.64 5.61
C LYS A 28 0.46 -2.50 4.48
N ARG A 29 1.49 -1.65 4.65
CA ARG A 29 2.57 -1.49 3.65
C ARG A 29 3.36 -2.78 3.45
N LYS A 30 3.63 -3.52 4.52
CA LYS A 30 4.29 -4.83 4.46
C LYS A 30 3.44 -5.84 3.70
N GLU A 31 2.14 -5.92 3.98
CA GLU A 31 1.22 -6.84 3.30
C GLU A 31 1.08 -6.51 1.81
N LEU A 32 0.92 -5.24 1.47
CA LEU A 32 0.89 -4.77 0.08
C LEU A 32 2.19 -5.13 -0.65
N SER A 33 3.33 -4.90 0.01
CA SER A 33 4.64 -5.21 -0.57
C SER A 33 4.79 -6.72 -0.80
N LEU A 34 4.37 -7.56 0.14
CA LEU A 34 4.39 -9.02 -0.02
C LEU A 34 3.48 -9.48 -1.15
N MET A 35 2.26 -8.93 -1.24
CA MET A 35 1.32 -9.21 -2.33
C MET A 35 1.93 -8.87 -3.70
N ILE A 36 2.60 -7.71 -3.80
CA ILE A 36 3.26 -7.27 -5.02
C ILE A 36 4.47 -8.15 -5.34
N TYR A 37 5.30 -8.50 -4.36
CA TYR A 37 6.43 -9.42 -4.59
C TYR A 37 5.99 -10.82 -5.02
N ASN A 38 4.84 -11.29 -4.53
CA ASN A 38 4.23 -12.56 -4.95
C ASN A 38 3.53 -12.45 -6.31
N ALA A 39 3.16 -11.25 -6.75
CA ALA A 39 2.61 -10.99 -8.07
C ALA A 39 3.68 -11.25 -9.15
N LYS A 40 3.25 -11.64 -10.35
CA LYS A 40 4.20 -11.78 -11.48
C LYS A 40 4.68 -10.40 -11.91
N LEU A 41 5.88 -10.01 -11.47
CA LEU A 41 6.57 -8.83 -12.02
C LEU A 41 7.24 -9.19 -13.35
N SER A 42 6.75 -8.58 -14.43
CA SER A 42 7.38 -8.70 -15.75
C SER A 42 8.52 -7.70 -15.98
N PHE A 43 8.80 -6.83 -15.01
CA PHE A 43 9.82 -5.78 -15.07
C PHE A 43 10.41 -5.51 -13.69
N LYS A 44 11.59 -4.86 -13.67
CA LYS A 44 12.18 -4.35 -12.43
C LYS A 44 11.57 -2.98 -12.11
N PRO A 45 10.89 -2.81 -10.97
CA PRO A 45 10.25 -1.54 -10.61
C PRO A 45 11.31 -0.50 -10.20
N ASN A 46 11.00 0.76 -10.47
CA ASN A 46 11.85 1.92 -10.21
C ASN A 46 11.26 2.76 -9.07
N ILE A 47 12.13 3.22 -8.18
CA ILE A 47 11.76 4.07 -7.05
C ILE A 47 11.12 5.37 -7.59
N GLY A 48 10.02 5.78 -6.95
CA GLY A 48 9.26 6.98 -7.28
C GLY A 48 8.29 6.82 -8.45
N GLN A 49 8.33 5.69 -9.18
CA GLN A 49 7.43 5.46 -10.30
C GLN A 49 6.08 4.90 -9.84
N THR A 50 5.02 5.38 -10.49
CA THR A 50 3.65 4.91 -10.27
C THR A 50 3.35 3.73 -11.18
N TYR A 51 2.66 2.75 -10.63
CA TYR A 51 2.25 1.53 -11.28
C TYR A 51 0.80 1.19 -10.95
N TYR A 52 0.23 0.29 -11.72
CA TYR A 52 -1.16 -0.12 -11.61
C TYR A 52 -1.21 -1.63 -11.38
N LEU A 53 -1.82 -2.04 -10.27
CA LEU A 53 -2.02 -3.42 -9.89
C LEU A 53 -3.32 -3.94 -10.50
N TYR A 54 -3.23 -5.07 -11.19
CA TYR A 54 -4.37 -5.74 -11.82
C TYR A 54 -4.47 -7.18 -11.36
N GLU A 55 -5.69 -7.69 -11.34
CA GLU A 55 -5.99 -9.11 -11.15
C GLU A 55 -6.26 -9.76 -12.50
N LYS A 56 -5.63 -10.90 -12.76
CA LYS A 56 -5.88 -11.71 -13.97
C LYS A 56 -7.07 -12.65 -13.76
N HIS A 57 -7.55 -13.24 -14.84
CA HIS A 57 -8.60 -14.27 -14.79
C HIS A 57 -8.18 -15.55 -14.05
N ASP A 58 -6.88 -15.76 -13.87
CA ASP A 58 -6.26 -16.86 -13.11
C ASP A 58 -6.09 -16.51 -11.61
N ASP A 59 -6.78 -15.47 -11.12
CA ASP A 59 -6.69 -14.88 -9.77
C ASP A 59 -5.27 -14.41 -9.37
N SER A 60 -4.31 -14.44 -10.29
CA SER A 60 -2.95 -13.93 -10.09
C SER A 60 -2.91 -12.41 -10.23
N CYS A 61 -2.22 -11.75 -9.30
CA CYS A 61 -1.93 -10.34 -9.39
C CYS A 61 -0.78 -10.07 -10.37
N MET A 62 -0.86 -8.95 -11.10
CA MET A 62 0.19 -8.46 -11.98
C MET A 62 0.31 -6.95 -11.87
N LEU A 63 1.57 -6.47 -11.82
CA LEU A 63 1.88 -5.06 -11.93
C LEU A 63 2.04 -4.63 -13.38
N SER A 64 1.51 -3.47 -13.73
CA SER A 64 1.68 -2.85 -15.03
C SER A 64 2.02 -1.37 -14.90
N LEU A 65 2.72 -0.85 -15.91
CA LEU A 65 3.02 0.57 -16.09
C LEU A 65 1.84 1.34 -16.71
N VAL A 66 0.91 0.62 -17.32
CA VAL A 66 -0.19 1.17 -18.11
C VAL A 66 -1.43 1.33 -17.25
N SER A 67 -2.01 2.52 -17.24
CA SER A 67 -3.21 2.85 -16.46
C SER A 67 -4.47 2.16 -17.00
N PRO A 68 -5.52 1.98 -16.17
CA PRO A 68 -6.74 1.32 -16.64
C PRO A 68 -7.44 2.14 -17.75
N LYS A 69 -7.19 3.46 -17.79
CA LYS A 69 -7.66 4.34 -18.86
C LYS A 69 -6.94 4.10 -20.18
N GLU A 70 -5.65 3.76 -20.14
CA GLU A 70 -4.82 3.52 -21.33
C GLU A 70 -5.03 2.13 -21.94
N TRP A 71 -5.41 1.12 -21.13
CA TRP A 71 -5.71 -0.23 -21.63
C TRP A 71 -6.95 -0.31 -22.52
N GLY A 72 -7.87 0.64 -22.39
CA GLY A 72 -9.20 0.54 -23.00
C GLY A 72 -10.07 -0.54 -22.34
N GLY A 73 -11.34 -0.62 -22.74
CA GLY A 73 -12.36 -1.46 -22.08
C GLY A 73 -12.16 -2.98 -22.16
N ALA A 74 -11.12 -3.47 -22.85
CA ALA A 74 -10.85 -4.89 -23.08
C ALA A 74 -9.39 -5.24 -22.75
N GLY A 75 -8.84 -4.69 -21.68
CA GLY A 75 -7.54 -5.14 -21.17
C GLY A 75 -7.56 -6.64 -20.82
N PRO A 76 -6.40 -7.33 -20.78
CA PRO A 76 -6.30 -8.77 -20.50
C PRO A 76 -6.54 -9.13 -19.02
N PHE A 77 -7.09 -8.20 -18.24
CA PHE A 77 -7.21 -8.27 -16.80
C PHE A 77 -8.68 -8.37 -16.40
N LYS A 78 -8.95 -9.15 -15.36
CA LYS A 78 -10.27 -9.33 -14.77
C LYS A 78 -10.74 -8.04 -14.11
N GLN A 79 -9.86 -7.40 -13.33
CA GLN A 79 -10.15 -6.13 -12.69
C GLN A 79 -8.90 -5.32 -12.35
N PHE A 80 -9.08 -4.01 -12.25
CA PHE A 80 -8.11 -3.08 -11.65
C PHE A 80 -8.24 -3.14 -10.13
N VAL A 81 -7.12 -3.29 -9.43
CA VAL A 81 -7.09 -3.42 -7.96
C VAL A 81 -6.75 -2.09 -7.32
N ALA A 82 -5.58 -1.53 -7.63
CA ALA A 82 -5.08 -0.32 -6.99
C ALA A 82 -3.96 0.35 -7.80
N THR A 83 -3.77 1.65 -7.57
CA THR A 83 -2.59 2.40 -8.04
C THR A 83 -1.56 2.38 -6.93
N VAL A 84 -0.33 1.99 -7.25
CA VAL A 84 0.74 1.84 -6.26
C VAL A 84 2.02 2.55 -6.71
N GLN A 85 2.78 3.08 -5.76
CA GLN A 85 4.07 3.70 -6.00
C GLN A 85 5.16 2.98 -5.21
N LEU A 86 6.31 2.74 -5.84
CA LEU A 86 7.48 2.20 -5.16
C LEU A 86 8.21 3.33 -4.41
N LEU A 87 8.35 3.19 -3.10
CA LEU A 87 9.08 4.14 -2.25
C LEU A 87 10.58 3.84 -2.21
N ALA A 88 11.37 4.78 -1.69
CA ALA A 88 12.82 4.66 -1.60
C ALA A 88 13.31 3.51 -0.70
N ASP A 89 12.49 3.14 0.28
CA ASP A 89 12.73 1.99 1.17
C ASP A 89 12.30 0.64 0.56
N HIS A 90 12.04 0.59 -0.76
CA HIS A 90 11.59 -0.59 -1.51
C HIS A 90 10.24 -1.15 -1.04
N THR A 91 9.46 -0.38 -0.28
CA THR A 91 8.07 -0.71 0.02
C THR A 91 7.12 -0.05 -0.97
N TRP A 92 5.92 -0.62 -1.05
CA TRP A 92 4.87 -0.14 -1.90
C TRP A 92 3.85 0.66 -1.10
N LYS A 93 3.36 1.73 -1.70
CA LYS A 93 2.30 2.57 -1.15
C LYS A 93 1.17 2.71 -2.15
N GLU A 94 -0.06 2.50 -1.71
CA GLU A 94 -1.27 2.82 -2.46
C GLU A 94 -1.45 4.34 -2.57
N LEU A 95 -1.77 4.82 -3.78
CA LEU A 95 -2.01 6.23 -4.10
C LEU A 95 -3.49 6.58 -4.12
#